data_AF-F3NSB1-F1
#
_entry.id   AF-F3NSB1-F1
#
_cell.length_a   1.000
_cell.length_b   1.000
_cell.length_c   1.000
_cell.angle_alpha   90.00
_cell.angle_beta   90.00
_cell.angle_gamma   90.00
#
_symmetry.space_group_name_H-M   'P 1'
#
loop_
_entity.id
_entity.type
_entity.pdbx_description
1 polymer ?
#
loop_
_entity_poly.entity_id
_entity_poly.type
_entity_poly.pdbx_seq_one_letter_code
_entity_poly.pdbx_strand_id
1 'polypeptide(L)'
;MSEMKGSGVWEGFKAFLMRGNVVDLAVAVVIGAAFSNIVNSVVKGIINPLVGAIGTKNLDSYSSCLTSHCEVAKDGTVTHGIQIMWGSVLGSTLQFLITATVVYFLMVLPMAKYLARVEARRRAREDTKGSVVEVTELEVLQQIRDTLVAQRGGSHDARR
;
A
#
# COMPACT_ATOMS: atom_id res chain seq x y z
N MET A 1 -5.51 35.22 -39.85
CA MET A 1 -6.68 34.96 -38.97
C MET A 1 -6.31 33.80 -38.06
N SER A 2 -5.85 34.10 -36.85
CA SER A 2 -5.44 33.11 -35.86
C SER A 2 -6.69 32.59 -35.17
N GLU A 3 -6.98 31.30 -35.32
CA GLU A 3 -8.04 30.63 -34.56
C GLU A 3 -7.70 30.64 -33.07
N MET A 4 -8.35 31.51 -32.30
CA MET A 4 -8.43 31.39 -30.84
C MET A 4 -9.41 30.27 -30.53
N LYS A 5 -8.93 29.02 -30.58
CA LYS A 5 -9.66 27.89 -29.99
C LYS A 5 -9.59 28.08 -28.47
N GLY A 6 -10.70 28.54 -27.88
CA GLY A 6 -10.80 28.73 -26.44
C GLY A 6 -10.38 27.45 -25.73
N SER A 7 -9.33 27.55 -24.90
CA SER A 7 -8.89 26.50 -23.99
C SER A 7 -10.01 26.26 -22.99
N GLY A 8 -10.94 25.38 -23.37
CA GLY A 8 -12.12 25.08 -22.58
C GLY A 8 -11.71 24.41 -21.27
N VAL A 9 -12.57 24.55 -20.25
CA VAL A 9 -12.44 23.89 -18.93
C VAL A 9 -12.10 22.40 -19.06
N TRP A 10 -12.55 21.76 -20.15
CA TRP A 10 -12.22 20.38 -20.53
C TRP A 10 -10.73 20.13 -20.82
N GLU A 11 -10.05 21.01 -21.55
CA GLU A 11 -8.60 20.91 -21.79
C GLU A 11 -7.81 21.15 -20.50
N GLY A 12 -8.27 22.08 -19.66
CA GLY A 12 -7.72 22.32 -18.32
C GLY A 12 -7.88 21.13 -17.37
N PHE A 13 -9.05 20.47 -17.39
CA PHE A 13 -9.32 19.28 -16.60
C PHE A 13 -8.49 18.07 -17.08
N LYS A 14 -8.35 17.89 -18.39
CA LYS A 14 -7.46 16.86 -18.96
C LYS A 14 -6.00 17.13 -18.55
N ALA A 15 -5.53 18.38 -18.66
CA ALA A 15 -4.17 18.74 -18.24
C ALA A 15 -3.94 18.51 -16.73
N PHE A 16 -4.98 18.68 -15.91
CA PHE A 16 -4.93 18.37 -14.48
C PHE A 16 -4.84 16.87 -14.19
N LEU A 17 -5.65 16.04 -14.87
CA LEU A 17 -5.57 14.58 -14.74
C LEU A 17 -4.23 14.03 -15.24
N MET A 18 -3.69 14.59 -16.33
CA MET A 18 -2.41 14.18 -16.90
C MET A 18 -1.19 14.53 -16.02
N ARG A 19 -1.40 15.22 -14.89
CA ARG A 19 -0.35 15.51 -13.90
C ARG A 19 0.13 14.27 -13.12
N GLY A 20 -0.40 13.08 -13.43
CA GLY A 20 0.06 11.76 -12.97
C GLY A 20 -0.31 11.46 -11.53
N ASN A 21 0.19 12.27 -10.59
CA ASN A 21 -0.01 12.12 -9.15
C ASN A 21 -1.49 12.13 -8.72
N VAL A 22 -2.36 12.83 -9.45
CA VAL A 22 -3.79 12.93 -9.12
C VAL A 22 -4.54 11.65 -9.49
N VAL A 23 -4.20 11.04 -10.62
CA VAL A 23 -4.86 9.81 -11.09
C VAL A 23 -4.51 8.65 -10.18
N ASP A 24 -3.24 8.50 -9.81
CA ASP A 24 -2.80 7.45 -8.89
C ASP A 24 -3.46 7.58 -7.52
N LEU A 25 -3.57 8.81 -6.99
CA LEU A 25 -4.26 9.07 -5.74
C LEU A 25 -5.76 8.78 -5.84
N ALA A 26 -6.42 9.19 -6.92
CA ALA A 26 -7.84 8.92 -7.14
C ALA A 26 -8.12 7.40 -7.22
N VAL A 27 -7.29 6.66 -7.96
CA VAL A 27 -7.40 5.20 -8.07
C VAL A 27 -7.20 4.53 -6.70
N ALA A 28 -6.20 4.96 -5.93
CA ALA A 28 -5.95 4.43 -4.59
C ALA A 28 -7.17 4.60 -3.66
N VAL A 29 -7.80 5.78 -3.67
CA VAL A 29 -8.98 6.07 -2.83
C VAL A 29 -10.19 5.21 -3.24
N VAL A 30 -10.47 5.12 -4.55
CA VAL A 30 -11.61 4.34 -5.06
C VAL A 30 -11.45 2.85 -4.75
N ILE A 31 -10.26 2.29 -4.97
CA ILE A 31 -9.96 0.88 -4.67
C ILE A 31 -10.06 0.64 -3.16
N GLY A 32 -9.53 1.54 -2.33
CA GLY A 32 -9.60 1.45 -0.88
C GLY A 32 -11.05 1.42 -0.36
N ALA A 33 -11.91 2.29 -0.89
CA ALA A 33 -13.33 2.33 -0.53
C ALA A 33 -14.07 1.05 -0.97
N ALA A 34 -13.85 0.59 -2.21
CA ALA A 34 -14.48 -0.62 -2.73
C ALA A 34 -14.08 -1.87 -1.92
N PHE A 35 -12.80 -2.01 -1.59
CA PHE A 35 -12.31 -3.14 -0.81
C PHE A 35 -12.85 -3.13 0.63
N SER A 36 -12.89 -1.95 1.27
CA SER A 36 -13.48 -1.80 2.61
C SER A 36 -14.94 -2.26 2.63
N ASN A 37 -15.71 -1.99 1.58
CA ASN A 37 -17.09 -2.46 1.46
C ASN A 37 -17.20 -3.99 1.36
N ILE A 38 -16.28 -4.65 0.63
CA ILE A 38 -16.23 -6.11 0.55
C ILE A 38 -15.97 -6.71 1.93
N VAL A 39 -14.96 -6.20 2.65
CA VAL A 39 -14.62 -6.70 3.98
C VAL A 39 -15.76 -6.45 4.98
N ASN A 40 -16.37 -5.25 4.96
CA ASN A 40 -17.53 -4.94 5.77
C ASN A 40 -18.71 -5.90 5.50
N SER A 41 -18.92 -6.28 4.24
CA SER A 41 -19.99 -7.21 3.87
C SER A 41 -19.73 -8.62 4.40
N VAL A 42 -18.47 -9.07 4.36
CA VAL A 42 -18.06 -10.37 4.92
C VAL A 42 -18.20 -10.40 6.43
N VAL A 43 -17.75 -9.36 7.13
CA VAL A 43 -17.85 -9.32 8.59
C VAL A 43 -19.31 -9.22 9.02
N LYS A 44 -20.12 -8.34 8.41
CA LYS A 44 -21.55 -8.25 8.72
C LYS A 44 -22.32 -9.53 8.37
N GLY A 45 -21.99 -10.16 7.24
CA GLY A 45 -22.72 -11.31 6.71
C GLY A 45 -22.33 -12.65 7.33
N ILE A 46 -21.09 -12.81 7.77
CA ILE A 46 -20.56 -14.10 8.24
C ILE A 46 -20.09 -14.00 9.69
N ILE A 47 -19.28 -13.00 10.02
CA ILE A 47 -18.63 -12.94 11.33
C ILE A 47 -19.58 -12.47 12.43
N ASN A 48 -20.34 -11.40 12.21
CA ASN A 48 -21.33 -10.89 13.17
C ASN A 48 -22.34 -11.97 13.58
N PRO A 49 -22.95 -12.76 12.67
CA PRO A 49 -23.85 -13.83 13.08
C PRO A 49 -23.11 -14.99 13.79
N LEU A 50 -21.88 -15.33 13.40
CA LEU A 50 -21.08 -16.34 14.10
C LEU A 50 -20.74 -15.94 15.53
N VAL A 51 -20.32 -14.70 15.72
CA VAL A 51 -20.00 -14.15 17.04
C VAL A 51 -21.28 -13.94 17.85
N GLY A 52 -22.40 -13.57 17.22
CA GLY A 52 -23.71 -13.48 17.87
C GLY A 52 -24.36 -14.83 18.18
N ALA A 53 -23.86 -15.94 17.60
CA ALA A 53 -24.28 -17.30 17.93
C ALA A 53 -23.49 -17.90 19.10
N ILE A 54 -22.21 -17.52 19.25
CA ILE A 54 -21.31 -18.01 20.31
C ILE A 54 -21.31 -17.06 21.52
N GLY A 55 -21.38 -15.76 21.30
CA GLY A 55 -21.62 -14.72 22.29
C GLY A 55 -23.11 -14.37 22.33
N THR A 56 -23.66 -14.21 23.53
CA THR A 56 -25.10 -13.97 23.75
C THR A 56 -25.66 -12.89 22.81
N LYS A 57 -26.57 -13.31 21.93
CA LYS A 57 -27.57 -12.53 21.17
C LYS A 57 -27.14 -11.08 20.86
N ASN A 58 -26.53 -10.86 19.70
CA ASN A 58 -26.19 -9.57 19.10
C ASN A 58 -25.36 -8.64 20.00
N LEU A 59 -24.06 -8.55 19.71
CA LEU A 59 -23.16 -7.54 20.28
C LEU A 59 -23.76 -6.14 20.22
N ASP A 60 -24.38 -5.75 19.10
CA ASP A 60 -25.03 -4.44 18.94
C ASP A 60 -26.20 -4.19 19.90
N SER A 61 -26.81 -5.24 20.47
CA SER A 61 -27.94 -5.15 21.39
C SER A 61 -27.55 -5.06 22.86
N TYR A 62 -26.25 -5.12 23.17
CA TYR A 62 -25.76 -4.84 24.52
C TYR A 62 -25.88 -3.36 24.83
N SER A 63 -27.02 -3.03 25.44
CA SER A 63 -27.32 -1.70 25.94
C SER A 63 -27.42 -1.73 27.46
N SER A 64 -26.60 -0.95 28.15
CA SER A 64 -26.76 -0.72 29.58
C SER A 64 -27.59 0.55 29.78
N CYS A 65 -28.66 0.45 30.54
CA CYS A 65 -29.44 1.61 30.97
C CYS A 65 -28.82 2.21 32.22
N LEU A 66 -28.47 3.49 32.14
CA LEU A 66 -27.87 4.20 33.27
C LEU A 66 -28.89 4.52 34.38
N THR A 67 -30.20 4.34 34.11
CA THR A 67 -31.30 4.45 35.07
C THR A 67 -32.09 3.14 35.11
N SER A 68 -32.64 2.81 36.27
CA SER A 68 -33.17 1.48 36.64
C SER A 68 -34.19 0.85 35.69
N HIS A 69 -34.87 1.62 34.84
CA HIS A 69 -35.78 1.11 33.80
C HIS A 69 -35.64 1.94 32.51
N CYS A 70 -35.19 1.31 31.42
CA CYS A 70 -35.49 1.83 30.08
C CYS A 70 -36.71 1.10 29.54
N GLU A 71 -37.75 1.85 29.24
CA GLU A 71 -38.83 1.36 28.39
C GLU A 71 -38.45 1.62 26.93
N VAL A 72 -38.37 0.54 26.16
CA VAL A 72 -38.08 0.60 24.72
C VAL A 72 -39.39 0.29 24.02
N ALA A 73 -39.93 1.25 23.26
CA ALA A 73 -41.10 1.02 22.42
C ALA A 73 -40.76 0.01 21.31
N LYS A 74 -41.79 -0.66 20.74
CA LYS A 74 -41.62 -1.66 19.66
C LYS A 74 -40.93 -1.12 18.40
N ASP A 75 -40.82 0.20 18.26
CA ASP A 75 -40.16 0.90 17.16
C ASP A 75 -38.68 1.27 17.45
N GLY A 76 -38.13 0.82 18.59
CA GLY A 76 -36.71 1.02 18.92
C GLY A 76 -36.34 2.40 19.44
N THR A 77 -37.32 3.29 19.67
CA THR A 77 -37.11 4.58 20.31
C THR A 77 -37.17 4.45 21.84
N VAL A 78 -36.15 5.01 22.51
CA VAL A 78 -36.07 5.05 23.97
C VAL A 78 -36.93 6.21 24.46
N THR A 79 -38.08 5.92 25.04
CA THR A 79 -39.01 6.93 25.55
C THR A 79 -38.63 7.42 26.95
N HIS A 80 -37.92 6.59 27.73
CA HIS A 80 -37.30 7.00 29.01
C HIS A 80 -35.96 6.30 29.25
N GLY A 81 -34.96 7.08 29.67
CA GLY A 81 -33.61 6.62 30.02
C GLY A 81 -32.53 6.98 28.99
N ILE A 82 -31.29 7.11 29.45
CA ILE A 82 -30.11 7.26 28.57
C ILE A 82 -29.55 5.85 28.33
N GLN A 83 -29.76 5.34 27.12
CA GLN A 83 -29.31 4.02 26.73
C GLN A 83 -27.88 4.10 26.18
N ILE A 84 -26.92 3.44 26.85
CA ILE A 84 -25.53 3.34 26.34
C ILE A 84 -25.40 2.03 25.57
N MET A 85 -25.36 2.14 24.25
CA MET A 85 -25.17 1.04 23.28
C MET A 85 -23.68 0.69 23.11
N TRP A 86 -23.01 0.31 24.21
CA TRP A 86 -21.58 -0.09 24.18
C TRP A 86 -21.33 -1.32 23.28
N GLY A 87 -22.38 -2.11 23.07
CA GLY A 87 -22.40 -3.21 22.13
C GLY A 87 -21.95 -2.87 20.70
N SER A 88 -22.44 -1.75 20.17
CA SER A 88 -22.10 -1.25 18.82
C SER A 88 -20.64 -0.84 18.67
N VAL A 89 -20.04 -0.34 19.76
CA VAL A 89 -18.61 0.03 19.81
C VAL A 89 -17.76 -1.23 19.76
N LEU A 90 -18.17 -2.28 20.47
CA LEU A 90 -17.46 -3.56 20.48
C LEU A 90 -17.56 -4.27 19.12
N GLY A 91 -18.74 -4.24 18.50
CA GLY A 91 -18.94 -4.70 17.12
C GLY A 91 -18.07 -3.95 16.10
N SER A 92 -18.04 -2.61 16.19
CA SER A 92 -17.20 -1.77 15.33
C SER A 92 -15.70 -1.99 15.55
N THR A 93 -15.29 -2.23 16.79
CA THR A 93 -13.89 -2.55 17.14
C THR A 93 -13.48 -3.91 16.56
N LEU A 94 -14.35 -4.92 16.68
CA LEU A 94 -14.11 -6.23 16.11
C LEU A 94 -14.05 -6.17 14.57
N GLN A 95 -14.96 -5.42 13.95
CA GLN A 95 -14.95 -5.14 12.51
C GLN A 95 -13.62 -4.52 12.08
N PHE A 96 -13.14 -3.51 12.81
CA PHE A 96 -11.85 -2.88 12.53
C PHE A 96 -10.70 -3.89 12.64
N LEU A 97 -10.68 -4.71 13.70
CA LEU A 97 -9.63 -5.70 13.92
C LEU A 97 -9.57 -6.75 12.79
N ILE A 98 -10.73 -7.26 12.38
CA ILE A 98 -10.83 -8.23 11.28
C ILE A 98 -10.39 -7.59 9.97
N THR A 99 -10.86 -6.38 9.69
CA THR A 99 -10.49 -5.66 8.46
C THR A 99 -8.99 -5.39 8.40
N ALA A 100 -8.39 -4.93 9.49
CA ALA A 100 -6.95 -4.74 9.60
C ALA A 100 -6.19 -6.05 9.39
N THR A 101 -6.67 -7.16 9.98
CA THR A 101 -6.05 -8.48 9.83
C THR A 101 -6.09 -8.96 8.38
N VAL A 102 -7.23 -8.84 7.71
CA VAL A 102 -7.40 -9.25 6.31
C VAL A 102 -6.51 -8.40 5.38
N VAL A 103 -6.51 -7.08 5.55
CA VAL A 103 -5.66 -6.16 4.77
C VAL A 103 -4.18 -6.46 4.99
N TYR A 104 -3.78 -6.67 6.24
CA TYR A 104 -2.39 -6.99 6.57
C TYR A 104 -1.95 -8.32 5.95
N PHE A 105 -2.77 -9.37 6.05
CA PHE A 105 -2.41 -10.70 5.56
C PHE A 105 -2.47 -10.82 4.03
N LEU A 106 -3.47 -10.22 3.37
CA LEU A 106 -3.66 -10.34 1.91
C LEU A 106 -2.93 -9.28 1.09
N MET A 107 -2.67 -8.09 1.63
CA MET A 107 -1.94 -7.04 0.90
C MET A 107 -0.54 -6.81 1.46
N VAL A 108 -0.42 -6.49 2.74
CA VAL A 108 0.86 -6.03 3.31
C VAL A 108 1.90 -7.16 3.32
N LEU A 109 1.53 -8.35 3.76
CA LEU A 109 2.41 -9.52 3.81
C LEU A 109 2.96 -9.95 2.44
N PRO A 110 2.14 -10.14 1.38
CA PRO A 110 2.67 -10.49 0.07
C PRO A 110 3.43 -9.33 -0.57
N MET A 111 3.00 -8.08 -0.38
CA MET A 111 3.74 -6.91 -0.87
C MET A 111 5.12 -6.82 -0.21
N ALA A 112 5.20 -7.01 1.12
CA ALA A 112 6.47 -7.03 1.86
C ALA A 112 7.38 -8.18 1.41
N LYS A 113 6.82 -9.39 1.22
CA LYS A 113 7.58 -10.52 0.67
C LYS A 113 8.05 -10.27 -0.77
N TYR A 114 7.24 -9.60 -1.58
CA TYR A 114 7.59 -9.25 -2.96
C TYR A 114 8.70 -8.19 -3.00
N LEU A 115 8.58 -7.12 -2.21
CA LEU A 115 9.60 -6.08 -2.09
C LEU A 115 10.94 -6.67 -1.63
N ALA A 116 10.93 -7.51 -0.60
CA ALA A 116 12.13 -8.19 -0.11
C ALA A 116 12.80 -9.04 -1.21
N ARG A 117 12.01 -9.72 -2.06
CA ARG A 117 12.53 -10.48 -3.20
C ARG A 117 13.09 -9.58 -4.31
N VAL A 118 12.46 -8.43 -4.57
CA VAL A 118 12.93 -7.47 -5.57
C VAL A 118 14.22 -6.80 -5.12
N GLU A 119 14.31 -6.40 -3.86
CA GLU A 119 15.52 -5.81 -3.27
C GLU A 119 16.69 -6.80 -3.26
N ALA A 120 16.46 -8.07 -2.90
CA ALA A 120 17.48 -9.12 -2.98
C ALA A 120 18.01 -9.31 -4.41
N ARG A 121 17.12 -9.27 -5.42
CA ARG A 121 17.52 -9.31 -6.84
C ARG A 121 18.27 -8.07 -7.28
N ARG A 122 17.96 -6.91 -6.71
CA ARG A 122 18.63 -5.64 -7.02
C ARG A 122 20.05 -5.62 -6.47
N ARG A 123 20.24 -6.02 -5.21
CA ARG A 123 21.56 -6.18 -4.58
C ARG A 123 22.43 -7.18 -5.33
N ALA A 124 21.88 -8.35 -5.68
CA ALA A 124 22.62 -9.33 -6.48
C ALA A 124 23.05 -8.81 -7.86
N ARG A 125 22.23 -7.94 -8.50
CA ARG A 125 22.60 -7.28 -9.76
C ARG A 125 23.65 -6.18 -9.57
N GLU A 126 23.61 -5.46 -8.46
CA GLU A 126 24.60 -4.45 -8.11
C GLU A 126 25.95 -5.09 -7.81
N ASP A 127 25.98 -6.20 -7.06
CA ASP A 127 27.20 -6.98 -6.80
C ASP A 127 27.78 -7.57 -8.09
N THR A 128 26.92 -8.14 -8.95
CA THR A 128 27.36 -8.66 -10.26
C THR A 128 27.90 -7.54 -11.15
N LYS A 129 27.22 -6.39 -11.22
CA LYS A 129 27.71 -5.24 -12.01
C LYS A 129 29.00 -4.66 -11.44
N GLY A 130 29.14 -4.56 -10.12
CA GLY A 130 30.37 -4.14 -9.45
C GLY A 130 31.54 -5.05 -9.80
N SER A 131 31.36 -6.37 -9.68
CA SER A 131 32.40 -7.35 -10.02
C SER A 131 32.79 -7.32 -11.51
N VAL A 132 31.84 -7.11 -12.43
CA VAL A 132 32.13 -7.04 -13.87
C VAL A 132 32.89 -5.74 -14.20
N VAL A 133 32.50 -4.61 -13.61
CA VAL A 133 33.20 -3.32 -13.81
C VAL A 133 34.62 -3.40 -13.26
N GLU A 134 34.82 -3.95 -12.06
CA GLU A 134 36.14 -4.12 -11.45
C GLU A 134 37.06 -5.01 -12.31
N VAL A 135 36.57 -6.12 -12.86
CA VAL A 135 37.34 -6.97 -13.79
C VAL A 135 37.70 -6.22 -15.07
N THR A 136 36.77 -5.45 -15.66
CA THR A 136 37.09 -4.66 -16.87
C THR A 136 38.09 -3.55 -16.61
N GLU A 137 38.05 -2.88 -15.46
CA GLU A 137 39.04 -1.85 -15.11
C GLU A 137 40.43 -2.44 -14.91
N LEU A 138 40.52 -3.60 -14.24
CA LEU A 138 41.78 -4.34 -14.08
C LEU A 138 42.37 -4.76 -15.43
N GLU A 139 41.54 -5.23 -16.36
CA GLU A 139 41.97 -5.65 -17.70
C GLU A 139 42.48 -4.47 -18.54
N VAL A 140 41.82 -3.31 -18.44
CA VAL A 140 42.27 -2.05 -19.07
C VAL A 140 43.60 -1.58 -18.49
N LEU A 141 43.75 -1.59 -17.16
CA LEU A 141 45.01 -1.22 -16.50
C LEU A 141 46.16 -2.16 -16.92
N GLN A 142 45.86 -3.44 -17.14
CA GLN A 142 46.83 -4.42 -17.61
C GLN A 142 47.29 -4.12 -19.04
N GLN A 143 46.36 -3.79 -19.95
CA GLN A 143 46.69 -3.32 -21.30
C GLN A 143 47.52 -2.02 -21.30
N ILE A 144 47.20 -1.06 -20.43
CA ILE A 144 47.97 0.19 -20.30
C ILE A 144 49.40 -0.11 -19.82
N ARG A 145 49.57 -0.98 -18.83
CA ARG A 145 50.91 -1.39 -18.36
C ARG A 145 51.72 -2.01 -19.50
N ASP A 146 51.13 -2.92 -20.25
CA ASP A 146 51.84 -3.67 -21.29
C ASP A 146 52.21 -2.74 -22.48
N THR A 147 51.34 -1.79 -22.82
CA THR A 147 51.63 -0.75 -23.83
C THR A 147 52.74 0.22 -23.37
N LEU A 148 52.77 0.61 -22.10
CA LEU A 148 53.83 1.46 -21.54
C LEU A 148 55.19 0.73 -21.49
N VAL A 149 55.20 -0.56 -21.14
CA VAL A 149 56.42 -1.39 -21.17
C VAL A 149 56.95 -1.50 -22.60
N ALA A 150 56.08 -1.70 -23.59
CA ALA A 150 56.46 -1.75 -25.00
C ALA A 150 57.07 -0.43 -25.49
N GLN A 151 56.49 0.74 -25.14
CA GLN A 151 57.06 2.04 -25.48
C GLN A 151 58.42 2.30 -24.82
N ARG A 152 58.57 1.91 -23.54
CA ARG A 152 59.81 2.11 -22.79
C ARG A 152 60.97 1.32 -23.41
N GLY A 153 60.72 0.10 -23.86
CA GLY A 153 61.69 -0.73 -24.59
C GLY A 153 62.13 -0.11 -25.92
N GLY A 154 61.19 0.42 -26.71
CA GLY A 154 61.49 1.05 -28.01
C GLY A 154 62.28 2.36 -27.90
N SER A 155 62.03 3.17 -26.86
CA SER A 155 62.77 4.44 -26.65
C SER A 155 64.25 4.25 -26.28
N HIS A 156 64.59 3.09 -25.71
CA HIS A 156 65.94 2.78 -25.26
C HIS A 156 66.83 2.25 -26.40
N ASP A 157 66.21 1.72 -27.46
CA ASP A 157 66.88 1.17 -28.64
C ASP A 157 67.12 2.24 -29.73
N ALA A 158 66.21 3.21 -29.89
CA ALA A 158 66.35 4.32 -30.85
C ALA A 158 67.43 5.36 -30.48
N ARG A 159 68.19 5.15 -29.40
CA ARG A 159 69.23 6.07 -28.90
C ARG A 159 70.65 5.48 -28.97
N ARG A 160 70.84 4.35 -29.66
CA ARG A 160 72.15 3.75 -29.97
C ARG A 160 72.47 3.82 -31.45
#